data_AF-A0A428T5L1-F1
#
_entry.id   AF-A0A428T5L1-F1
#
_cell.length_a   1.000
_cell.length_b   1.000
_cell.length_c   1.000
_cell.angle_alpha   90.00
_cell.angle_beta   90.00
_cell.angle_gamma   90.00
#
_symmetry.space_group_name_H-M   'P 1'
#
loop_
_entity.id
_entity.type
_entity.pdbx_description
1 polymer ?
#
loop_
_entity_poly.entity_id
_entity_poly.type
_entity_poly.pdbx_seq_one_letter_code
_entity_poly.pdbx_strand_id
1 'polypeptide(L)'
;MEIKCGHIVSILLFYFFAVAIGWFSVLSWTATVSQVKGLWGGIVSRYNVPFFHQDTTDDVESQPKHSVQEYVNAILGPDHATVPQLKCPAPDSKRYNPIREPAFSKPEIDYIFAVRVIRNLEQLPTLLGAVVGAMNFLGPHRCALTIVSNGGRPQINGVLEELRVGIEHLGAVYNCTFARGPRTYGHRNQAIDAVRLADQDVSEDATVVYLDDVDVCSEDLLELILQRKNLGADMTCGMRWSRRESSDTYIFKSDGTCRDMQGDKFGHVKPEKWSEGMEVKEYFWKSPKDQARFNEKRPFQVFSCWGGVAAFTASTFTRLEQTFRLPIKGAECHQPDTRMFCKDMWSHGRGKIAVVPSVNIIRNRDGILNVKESRGYTSDLIRGQDTKKDRIEWVREPPKEVFCSKKRWEAWDVGLPLDDPWDFEWQVEIS
;
A
#
# COMPACT_ATOMS: atom_id res chain seq x y z
N MET A 1 55.91 30.93 -14.52
CA MET A 1 54.60 30.27 -14.66
C MET A 1 53.92 30.35 -13.31
N GLU A 2 52.88 31.18 -13.24
CA GLU A 2 52.24 31.69 -12.03
C GLU A 2 51.35 30.63 -11.36
N ILE A 3 51.52 30.45 -10.06
CA ILE A 3 50.63 29.64 -9.22
C ILE A 3 49.53 30.58 -8.71
N LYS A 4 48.29 30.35 -9.16
CA LYS A 4 47.14 31.22 -8.86
C LYS A 4 46.70 31.12 -7.39
N CYS A 5 46.79 32.25 -6.71
CA CYS A 5 46.43 32.52 -5.31
C CYS A 5 44.90 32.61 -5.10
N GLY A 6 44.15 31.56 -5.45
CA GLY A 6 42.67 31.57 -5.40
C GLY A 6 42.03 30.71 -4.31
N HIS A 7 42.74 29.69 -3.80
CA HIS A 7 42.11 28.67 -2.93
C HIS A 7 42.28 28.91 -1.43
N ILE A 8 43.14 29.84 -1.00
CA ILE A 8 43.38 30.11 0.43
C ILE A 8 42.42 31.19 0.99
N VAL A 9 41.83 32.04 0.13
CA VAL A 9 40.93 33.13 0.56
C VAL A 9 39.49 32.65 0.83
N SER A 10 39.02 31.58 0.16
CA SER A 10 37.65 31.07 0.37
C SER A 10 37.46 30.31 1.69
N ILE A 11 38.52 29.71 2.23
CA ILE A 11 38.44 28.94 3.49
C ILE A 11 38.41 29.87 4.71
N LEU A 12 39.06 31.04 4.63
CA LEU A 12 39.09 32.02 5.72
C LEU A 12 37.79 32.85 5.83
N LEU A 13 37.04 33.04 4.73
CA LEU A 13 35.75 33.74 4.74
C LEU A 13 34.60 32.89 5.31
N PHE A 14 34.65 31.56 5.15
CA PHE A 14 33.64 30.65 5.71
C PHE A 14 33.74 30.54 7.23
N TYR A 15 34.96 30.58 7.78
CA TYR A 15 35.18 30.55 9.23
C TYR A 15 34.78 31.85 9.94
N PHE A 16 34.84 33.01 9.26
CA PHE A 16 34.40 34.29 9.83
C PHE A 16 32.87 34.43 9.92
N PHE A 17 32.11 33.79 9.02
CA PHE A 17 30.64 33.82 9.07
C PHE A 17 30.05 32.86 10.12
N ALA A 18 30.72 31.75 10.41
CA ALA A 18 30.27 30.78 11.42
C ALA A 18 30.40 31.32 12.86
N VAL A 19 31.33 32.25 13.13
CA VAL A 19 31.53 32.84 14.46
C VAL A 19 30.58 34.00 14.75
N ALA A 20 30.02 34.66 13.73
CA ALA A 20 29.10 35.80 13.90
C ALA A 20 27.63 35.39 14.17
N ILE A 21 27.22 34.17 13.79
CA ILE A 21 25.82 33.69 13.98
C ILE A 21 25.62 33.08 15.38
N GLY A 22 26.70 32.70 16.07
CA GLY A 22 26.65 32.11 17.41
C GLY A 22 26.48 33.09 18.58
N TRP A 23 26.31 34.41 18.34
CA TRP A 23 26.37 35.44 19.38
C TRP A 23 25.17 36.40 19.44
N PHE A 24 24.03 36.04 18.84
CA PHE A 24 22.76 36.75 19.07
C PHE A 24 21.65 35.79 19.49
N SER A 25 21.87 35.13 20.62
CA SER A 25 20.79 34.73 21.52
C SER A 25 20.62 35.77 22.61
N VAL A 26 19.37 36.09 22.93
CA VAL A 26 18.88 37.04 23.96
C VAL A 26 18.68 38.47 23.46
N LEU A 27 17.49 38.74 22.92
CA LEU A 27 16.65 39.88 23.28
C LEU A 27 15.26 39.66 22.68
N SER A 28 14.27 39.49 23.56
CA SER A 28 12.84 39.45 23.22
C SER A 28 12.39 40.76 22.57
N TRP A 29 11.49 40.69 21.58
CA TRP A 29 10.15 41.31 21.57
C TRP A 29 9.49 41.14 20.18
N THR A 30 8.24 40.66 20.22
CA THR A 30 7.14 40.74 19.25
C THR A 30 7.40 41.35 17.86
N ALA A 31 7.32 40.52 16.81
CA ALA A 31 6.97 40.96 15.46
C ALA A 31 6.10 39.91 14.76
N THR A 32 4.97 40.34 14.22
CA THR A 32 3.95 39.54 13.54
C THR A 32 4.44 39.04 12.17
N VAL A 33 4.00 37.82 11.82
CA VAL A 33 4.37 37.01 10.62
C VAL A 33 4.15 37.71 9.26
N SER A 34 3.61 38.93 9.22
CA SER A 34 3.29 39.65 7.99
C SER A 34 4.47 40.43 7.36
N GLN A 35 5.58 40.67 8.06
CA GLN A 35 6.66 41.53 7.55
C GLN A 35 7.89 40.80 6.98
N VAL A 36 8.02 39.49 7.17
CA VAL A 36 9.15 38.71 6.62
C VAL A 36 8.92 38.26 5.17
N LYS A 37 7.66 38.27 4.68
CA LYS A 37 7.33 37.86 3.30
C LYS A 37 7.79 38.84 2.20
N GLY A 38 8.23 40.05 2.55
CA GLY A 38 8.58 41.08 1.56
C GLY A 38 10.04 41.11 1.08
N LEU A 39 10.97 40.43 1.77
CA LEU A 39 12.42 40.59 1.54
C LEU A 39 13.12 39.40 0.88
N TRP A 40 12.41 38.30 0.64
CA TRP A 40 12.94 37.09 -0.01
C TRP A 40 12.32 36.79 -1.39
N GLY A 41 11.65 37.77 -2.01
CA GLY A 41 10.99 37.61 -3.31
C GLY A 41 11.89 37.81 -4.55
N GLY A 42 13.20 38.03 -4.38
CA GLY A 42 14.05 38.56 -5.47
C GLY A 42 15.24 37.70 -5.93
N ILE A 43 15.66 36.65 -5.23
CA ILE A 43 16.93 35.96 -5.54
C ILE A 43 16.80 34.42 -5.43
N VAL A 44 15.71 33.85 -5.97
CA VAL A 44 15.64 32.39 -6.24
C VAL A 44 15.06 32.17 -7.63
N SER A 45 15.75 32.67 -8.65
CA SER A 45 15.51 32.33 -10.05
C SER A 45 16.85 32.09 -10.73
N ARG A 46 17.44 30.90 -10.50
CA ARG A 46 18.45 30.27 -11.39
C ARG A 46 19.06 28.93 -10.95
N TYR A 47 18.58 28.30 -9.88
CA TYR A 47 19.00 26.93 -9.57
C TYR A 47 17.77 26.04 -9.42
N ASN A 48 17.62 25.07 -10.33
CA ASN A 48 16.68 23.96 -10.21
C ASN A 48 17.14 23.07 -9.05
N VAL A 49 16.74 23.43 -7.84
CA VAL A 49 16.80 22.53 -6.69
C VAL A 49 15.49 21.74 -6.70
N PRO A 50 15.52 20.39 -6.59
CA PRO A 50 14.29 19.61 -6.50
C PRO A 50 13.54 20.07 -5.25
N PHE A 51 12.36 20.65 -5.45
CA PHE A 51 11.43 20.89 -4.36
C PHE A 51 11.00 19.51 -3.84
N PHE A 52 11.61 19.09 -2.73
CA PHE A 52 11.02 18.09 -1.87
C PHE A 52 9.67 18.64 -1.40
N HIS A 53 8.57 18.09 -1.89
CA HIS A 53 7.33 18.12 -1.13
C HIS A 53 7.53 17.21 0.08
N GLN A 54 8.11 17.78 1.14
CA GLN A 54 7.68 17.40 2.48
C GLN A 54 6.23 17.86 2.58
N ASP A 55 5.29 16.92 2.69
CA ASP A 55 3.96 17.19 3.21
C ASP A 55 4.12 17.75 4.63
N THR A 56 4.38 19.05 4.75
CA THR A 56 4.27 19.80 6.00
C THR A 56 2.80 20.14 6.22
N THR A 57 1.99 19.10 6.44
CA THR A 57 0.87 19.24 7.36
C THR A 57 1.40 18.75 8.69
N ASP A 58 2.10 19.64 9.39
CA ASP A 58 2.30 19.49 10.83
C ASP A 58 0.90 19.54 11.46
N ASP A 59 0.30 18.36 11.64
CA ASP A 59 -0.79 18.18 12.58
C ASP A 59 -0.22 18.59 13.95
N VAL A 60 -0.54 19.81 14.39
CA VAL A 60 -0.36 20.21 15.79
C VAL A 60 -1.21 19.24 16.61
N GLU A 61 -0.55 18.20 17.13
CA GLU A 61 -1.22 17.08 17.78
C GLU A 61 -1.87 17.58 19.08
N SER A 62 -3.17 17.83 19.01
CA SER A 62 -4.04 17.86 20.18
C SER A 62 -3.78 16.59 20.98
N GLN A 63 -3.76 16.68 22.32
CA GLN A 63 -3.53 15.49 23.15
C GLN A 63 -4.40 14.31 22.69
N PRO A 64 -3.86 13.07 22.66
CA PRO A 64 -4.60 11.89 22.24
C PRO A 64 -5.91 11.80 23.03
N LYS A 65 -7.03 11.63 22.32
CA LYS A 65 -8.36 11.55 22.95
C LYS A 65 -8.56 10.28 23.77
N HIS A 66 -7.75 9.26 23.49
CA HIS A 66 -7.83 7.93 24.08
C HIS A 66 -6.45 7.44 24.51
N SER A 67 -6.42 6.61 25.55
CA SER A 67 -5.22 5.94 26.06
C SER A 67 -4.74 4.81 25.16
N VAL A 68 -3.48 4.40 25.33
CA VAL A 68 -2.90 3.24 24.60
C VAL A 68 -3.76 1.98 24.80
N GLN A 69 -4.16 1.70 26.04
CA GLN A 69 -4.99 0.54 26.36
C GLN A 69 -6.36 0.57 25.67
N GLU A 70 -6.98 1.74 25.53
CA GLU A 70 -8.25 1.86 24.80
C GLU A 70 -8.09 1.54 23.31
N TYR A 71 -6.97 1.97 22.70
CA TYR A 71 -6.63 1.59 21.32
C TYR A 71 -6.40 0.09 21.18
N VAL A 72 -5.62 -0.52 22.09
CA VAL A 72 -5.36 -1.96 22.09
C VAL A 72 -6.66 -2.75 22.26
N ASN A 73 -7.52 -2.33 23.19
CA ASN A 73 -8.84 -2.93 23.41
C ASN A 73 -9.75 -2.77 22.19
N ALA A 74 -9.68 -1.65 21.48
CA ALA A 74 -10.43 -1.45 20.24
C ALA A 74 -9.95 -2.38 19.10
N ILE A 75 -8.65 -2.69 19.05
CA ILE A 75 -8.07 -3.59 18.05
C ILE A 75 -8.36 -5.07 18.36
N LEU A 76 -8.23 -5.48 19.63
CA LEU A 76 -8.36 -6.88 20.06
C LEU A 76 -9.78 -7.27 20.46
N GLY A 77 -10.58 -6.31 20.93
CA GLY A 77 -11.88 -6.54 21.57
C GLY A 77 -13.07 -6.48 20.60
N PRO A 78 -14.20 -7.14 20.95
CA PRO A 78 -15.40 -7.13 20.11
C PRO A 78 -16.14 -5.79 20.23
N ASP A 79 -16.32 -5.08 19.11
CA ASP A 79 -17.29 -4.01 18.74
C ASP A 79 -17.76 -2.95 19.76
N HIS A 80 -17.21 -2.91 20.96
CA HIS A 80 -17.48 -1.93 22.03
C HIS A 80 -16.26 -1.03 22.25
N ALA A 81 -15.61 -0.64 21.17
CA ALA A 81 -14.48 0.27 21.21
C ALA A 81 -14.95 1.67 21.65
N THR A 82 -14.29 2.24 22.67
CA THR A 82 -14.41 3.66 23.01
C THR A 82 -13.82 4.56 21.92
N VAL A 83 -12.96 3.98 21.07
CA VAL A 83 -12.30 4.64 19.94
C VAL A 83 -13.14 4.49 18.66
N PRO A 84 -13.35 5.57 17.88
CA PRO A 84 -14.05 5.49 16.59
C PRO A 84 -13.39 4.51 15.61
N GLN A 85 -14.20 3.66 14.96
CA GLN A 85 -13.74 2.74 13.92
C GLN A 85 -14.82 2.48 12.86
N LEU A 86 -14.39 1.98 11.70
CA LEU A 86 -15.32 1.53 10.67
C LEU A 86 -16.19 0.39 11.21
N LYS A 87 -17.52 0.54 11.11
CA LYS A 87 -18.46 -0.53 11.47
C LYS A 87 -18.46 -1.57 10.35
N CYS A 88 -17.95 -2.76 10.66
CA CYS A 88 -17.80 -3.85 9.71
C CYS A 88 -18.76 -5.01 10.03
N PRO A 89 -19.36 -5.66 9.03
CA PRO A 89 -20.12 -6.89 9.23
C PRO A 89 -19.22 -8.01 9.76
N ALA A 90 -19.81 -8.88 10.57
CA ALA A 90 -19.16 -10.12 10.95
C ALA A 90 -18.96 -11.02 9.72
N PRO A 91 -17.79 -11.68 9.55
CA PRO A 91 -17.56 -12.58 8.43
C PRO A 91 -18.59 -13.73 8.35
N ASP A 92 -19.10 -14.00 7.14
CA ASP A 92 -20.00 -15.12 6.89
C ASP A 92 -19.25 -16.45 7.05
N SER A 93 -19.52 -17.12 8.17
CA SER A 93 -18.89 -18.40 8.51
C SER A 93 -19.11 -19.49 7.45
N LYS A 94 -20.25 -19.50 6.74
CA LYS A 94 -20.52 -20.49 5.70
C LYS A 94 -19.69 -20.22 4.46
N ARG A 95 -19.58 -18.95 4.06
CA ARG A 95 -18.82 -18.54 2.88
C ARG A 95 -17.34 -18.82 3.03
N TYR A 96 -16.76 -18.44 4.18
CA TYR A 96 -15.31 -18.51 4.40
C TYR A 96 -14.87 -19.83 5.03
N ASN A 97 -15.78 -20.78 5.28
CA ASN A 97 -15.45 -22.12 5.78
C ASN A 97 -14.31 -22.83 5.02
N PRO A 98 -14.17 -22.73 3.67
CA PRO A 98 -13.09 -23.42 2.94
C PRO A 98 -11.66 -22.93 3.23
N ILE A 99 -11.52 -21.75 3.82
CA ILE A 99 -10.24 -21.18 4.29
C ILE A 99 -10.11 -21.20 5.81
N ARG A 100 -11.18 -21.62 6.50
CA ARG A 100 -11.18 -21.90 7.93
C ARG A 100 -10.51 -23.25 8.20
N GLU A 101 -9.86 -23.33 9.35
CA GLU A 101 -9.13 -24.48 9.87
C GLU A 101 -9.92 -25.81 9.82
N PRO A 102 -9.34 -26.90 9.28
CA PRO A 102 -9.58 -28.26 9.76
C PRO A 102 -8.66 -28.54 10.98
N ALA A 103 -9.24 -29.00 12.08
CA ALA A 103 -8.69 -29.04 13.45
C ALA A 103 -7.36 -29.80 13.72
N PHE A 104 -6.61 -30.23 12.70
CA PHE A 104 -5.45 -31.14 12.86
C PHE A 104 -4.28 -30.88 11.91
N SER A 105 -4.20 -29.74 11.21
CA SER A 105 -3.06 -29.44 10.33
C SER A 105 -1.82 -29.03 11.14
N LYS A 106 -0.63 -29.30 10.57
CA LYS A 106 0.68 -28.91 11.14
C LYS A 106 0.73 -27.41 11.50
N PRO A 107 1.61 -27.01 12.45
CA PRO A 107 1.80 -25.62 12.86
C PRO A 107 2.67 -24.85 11.85
N GLU A 108 2.23 -24.79 10.59
CA GLU A 108 2.86 -23.97 9.55
C GLU A 108 2.11 -22.64 9.41
N ILE A 109 2.83 -21.58 9.04
CA ILE A 109 2.24 -20.27 8.73
C ILE A 109 1.64 -20.31 7.32
N ASP A 110 0.31 -20.19 7.24
CA ASP A 110 -0.44 -20.17 5.99
C ASP A 110 -0.86 -18.76 5.55
N TYR A 111 -0.92 -17.82 6.48
CA TYR A 111 -1.39 -16.46 6.23
C TYR A 111 -0.43 -15.45 6.84
N ILE A 112 0.06 -14.52 6.04
CA ILE A 112 0.93 -13.47 6.52
C ILE A 112 0.33 -12.11 6.19
N PHE A 113 0.01 -11.35 7.23
CA PHE A 113 -0.49 -9.99 7.11
C PHE A 113 0.70 -9.03 7.17
N ALA A 114 1.04 -8.41 6.04
CA ALA A 114 2.14 -7.47 5.92
C ALA A 114 1.59 -6.04 5.79
N VAL A 115 1.65 -5.28 6.88
CA VAL A 115 1.22 -3.89 6.93
C VAL A 115 2.42 -3.01 6.65
N ARG A 116 2.31 -2.10 5.67
CA ARG A 116 3.39 -1.17 5.27
C ARG A 116 3.67 -0.16 6.37
N VAL A 117 3.35 1.13 6.21
CA VAL A 117 3.69 2.16 7.21
C VAL A 117 2.44 2.75 7.84
N ILE A 118 2.30 2.54 9.14
CA ILE A 118 1.25 3.18 9.95
C ILE A 118 1.69 4.59 10.33
N ARG A 119 0.84 5.58 10.00
CA ARG A 119 1.12 7.00 10.24
C ARG A 119 0.04 7.74 11.01
N ASN A 120 -1.11 7.11 11.23
CA ASN A 120 -2.27 7.73 11.88
C ASN A 120 -2.74 6.84 13.03
N LEU A 121 -2.79 7.41 14.24
CA LEU A 121 -3.24 6.72 15.44
C LEU A 121 -4.71 6.31 15.33
N GLU A 122 -5.57 7.21 14.85
CA GLU A 122 -7.03 7.00 14.72
C GLU A 122 -7.39 5.92 13.68
N GLN A 123 -6.46 5.56 12.79
CA GLN A 123 -6.67 4.49 11.81
C GLN A 123 -6.43 3.09 12.39
N LEU A 124 -5.66 2.99 13.48
CA LEU A 124 -5.22 1.72 14.05
C LEU A 124 -6.38 0.74 14.34
N PRO A 125 -7.47 1.14 15.00
CA PRO A 125 -8.58 0.22 15.29
C PRO A 125 -9.20 -0.38 14.04
N THR A 126 -9.41 0.44 13.00
CA THR A 126 -10.00 -0.03 11.74
C THR A 126 -9.05 -0.98 11.01
N LEU A 127 -7.79 -0.57 10.80
CA LEU A 127 -6.83 -1.35 10.02
C LEU A 127 -6.42 -2.64 10.75
N LEU A 128 -5.96 -2.54 11.99
CA LEU A 128 -5.46 -3.70 12.74
C LEU A 128 -6.59 -4.54 13.31
N GLY A 129 -7.73 -3.95 13.68
CA GLY A 129 -8.91 -4.71 14.08
C GLY A 129 -9.43 -5.60 12.95
N ALA A 130 -9.41 -5.11 11.71
CA ALA A 130 -9.77 -5.94 10.55
C ALA A 130 -8.81 -7.13 10.35
N VAL A 131 -7.50 -6.91 10.55
CA VAL A 131 -6.47 -7.95 10.49
C VAL A 131 -6.69 -8.99 11.61
N VAL A 132 -6.85 -8.54 12.86
CA VAL A 132 -7.10 -9.44 14.00
C VAL A 132 -8.39 -10.23 13.83
N GLY A 133 -9.46 -9.59 13.36
CA GLY A 133 -10.72 -10.27 13.05
C GLY A 133 -10.57 -11.35 11.97
N ALA A 134 -9.75 -11.10 10.94
CA ALA A 134 -9.44 -12.11 9.93
C ALA A 134 -8.58 -13.25 10.50
N MET A 135 -7.57 -12.95 11.31
CA MET A 135 -6.72 -13.95 11.98
C MET A 135 -7.54 -14.87 12.89
N ASN A 136 -8.43 -14.30 13.71
CA ASN A 136 -9.35 -15.06 14.56
C ASN A 136 -10.26 -16.00 13.75
N PHE A 137 -10.63 -15.61 12.54
CA PHE A 137 -11.43 -16.46 11.66
C PHE A 137 -10.60 -17.60 11.03
N LEU A 138 -9.37 -17.31 10.60
CA LEU A 138 -8.50 -18.26 9.89
C LEU A 138 -7.83 -19.29 10.82
N GLY A 139 -7.72 -18.96 12.10
CA GLY A 139 -6.90 -19.66 13.09
C GLY A 139 -5.60 -18.89 13.34
N PRO A 140 -5.48 -18.15 14.46
CA PRO A 140 -4.32 -17.29 14.72
C PRO A 140 -2.97 -18.01 14.67
N HIS A 141 -2.91 -19.28 15.07
CA HIS A 141 -1.70 -20.12 15.03
C HIS A 141 -1.11 -20.32 13.63
N ARG A 142 -1.89 -20.09 12.57
CA ARG A 142 -1.48 -20.17 11.17
C ARG A 142 -1.12 -18.79 10.59
N CYS A 143 -1.14 -17.76 11.43
CA CYS A 143 -1.03 -16.37 11.02
C CYS A 143 0.24 -15.72 11.54
N ALA A 144 0.85 -14.90 10.69
CA ALA A 144 1.88 -13.95 11.08
C ALA A 144 1.42 -12.52 10.77
N LEU A 145 1.71 -11.57 11.65
CA LEU A 145 1.48 -10.14 11.45
C LEU A 145 2.81 -9.40 11.47
N THR A 146 3.14 -8.75 10.36
CA THR A 146 4.27 -7.83 10.24
C THR A 146 3.78 -6.40 10.08
N ILE A 147 4.36 -5.47 10.84
CA ILE A 147 4.06 -4.04 10.75
C ILE A 147 5.35 -3.25 10.59
N VAL A 148 5.39 -2.31 9.62
CA VAL A 148 6.41 -1.25 9.61
C VAL A 148 5.82 0.01 10.26
N SER A 149 6.41 0.46 11.37
CA SER A 149 6.04 1.71 12.03
C SER A 149 6.88 2.87 11.49
N ASN A 150 6.32 4.08 11.41
CA ASN A 150 7.10 5.27 11.05
C ASN A 150 8.08 5.72 12.17
N GLY A 151 8.02 5.10 13.35
CA GLY A 151 8.97 5.32 14.46
C GLY A 151 8.88 6.68 15.18
N GLY A 152 8.33 7.71 14.54
CA GLY A 152 8.28 9.08 15.06
C GLY A 152 7.09 9.44 15.96
N ARG A 153 6.22 8.50 16.34
CA ARG A 153 5.03 8.79 17.17
C ARG A 153 4.96 7.88 18.40
N PRO A 154 5.29 8.38 19.60
CA PRO A 154 5.31 7.58 20.83
C PRO A 154 4.00 6.84 21.12
N GLN A 155 2.83 7.44 20.87
CA GLN A 155 1.56 6.74 21.12
C GLN A 155 1.34 5.56 20.18
N ILE A 156 1.66 5.71 18.89
CA ILE A 156 1.56 4.58 17.93
C ILE A 156 2.50 3.46 18.36
N ASN A 157 3.74 3.80 18.71
CA ASN A 157 4.71 2.80 19.18
C ASN A 157 4.22 2.10 20.46
N GLY A 158 3.66 2.85 21.42
CA GLY A 158 3.06 2.27 22.63
C GLY A 158 1.94 1.28 22.32
N VAL A 159 1.03 1.63 21.40
CA VAL A 159 -0.04 0.72 20.97
C VAL A 159 0.52 -0.54 20.31
N LEU A 160 1.52 -0.40 19.43
CA LEU A 160 2.12 -1.54 18.74
C LEU A 160 2.93 -2.47 19.66
N GLU A 161 3.54 -1.95 20.72
CA GLU A 161 4.23 -2.77 21.73
C GLU A 161 3.24 -3.50 22.64
N GLU A 162 2.17 -2.84 23.10
CA GLU A 162 1.14 -3.52 23.90
C GLU A 162 0.33 -4.54 23.06
N LEU A 163 0.08 -4.23 21.78
CA LEU A 163 -0.62 -5.12 20.87
C LEU A 163 0.13 -6.44 20.66
N ARG A 164 1.47 -6.42 20.68
CA ARG A 164 2.31 -7.63 20.59
C ARG A 164 1.83 -8.71 21.56
N VAL A 165 1.64 -8.35 22.83
CA VAL A 165 1.24 -9.28 23.89
C VAL A 165 -0.10 -9.93 23.56
N GLY A 166 -1.06 -9.16 23.05
CA GLY A 166 -2.37 -9.67 22.65
C GLY A 166 -2.29 -10.63 21.46
N ILE A 167 -1.52 -10.29 20.43
CA ILE A 167 -1.39 -11.10 19.21
C ILE A 167 -0.66 -12.42 19.50
N GLU A 168 0.42 -12.37 20.29
CA GLU A 168 1.15 -13.56 20.72
C GLU A 168 0.30 -14.43 21.66
N HIS A 169 -0.57 -13.84 22.49
CA HIS A 169 -1.51 -14.59 23.34
C HIS A 169 -2.60 -15.31 22.52
N LEU A 170 -3.05 -14.72 21.40
CA LEU A 170 -3.90 -15.41 20.42
C LEU A 170 -3.14 -16.57 19.74
N GLY A 171 -1.81 -16.56 19.82
CA GLY A 171 -0.94 -17.60 19.30
C GLY A 171 -0.44 -17.37 17.88
N ALA A 172 -0.56 -16.14 17.37
CA ALA A 172 0.00 -15.72 16.10
C ALA A 172 1.42 -15.15 16.25
N VAL A 173 2.21 -15.19 15.18
CA VAL A 173 3.54 -14.56 15.14
C VAL A 173 3.40 -13.05 14.95
N TYR A 174 4.12 -12.25 15.73
CA TYR A 174 4.09 -10.79 15.63
C TYR A 174 5.48 -10.18 15.43
N ASN A 175 5.62 -9.40 14.35
CA ASN A 175 6.83 -8.67 14.01
C ASN A 175 6.52 -7.18 13.80
N CYS A 176 7.29 -6.31 14.45
CA CYS A 176 7.20 -4.86 14.28
C CYS A 176 8.59 -4.30 14.05
N THR A 177 8.74 -3.39 13.09
CA THR A 177 10.02 -2.77 12.74
C THR A 177 9.82 -1.32 12.33
N PHE A 178 10.86 -0.50 12.40
CA PHE A 178 10.79 0.91 12.04
C PHE A 178 11.17 1.15 10.58
N ALA A 179 10.39 1.96 9.89
CA ALA A 179 10.60 2.34 8.50
C ALA A 179 12.03 2.84 8.28
N ARG A 180 12.78 2.16 7.42
CA ARG A 180 14.15 2.54 7.06
C ARG A 180 14.17 3.26 5.72
N GLY A 181 14.86 4.40 5.68
CA GLY A 181 14.97 5.24 4.49
C GLY A 181 13.65 5.92 4.10
N PRO A 182 13.67 6.81 3.10
CA PRO A 182 12.49 7.60 2.75
C PRO A 182 11.56 6.90 1.74
N ARG A 183 11.93 5.72 1.23
CA ARG A 183 11.34 5.18 0.00
C ARG A 183 10.31 4.09 0.26
N THR A 184 9.17 4.24 -0.42
CA THR A 184 8.00 3.36 -0.25
C THR A 184 8.31 1.91 -0.60
N TYR A 185 9.02 1.62 -1.71
CA TYR A 185 9.38 0.24 -2.09
C TYR A 185 10.26 -0.43 -1.03
N GLY A 186 11.17 0.31 -0.40
CA GLY A 186 12.02 -0.19 0.68
C GLY A 186 11.20 -0.58 1.92
N HIS A 187 10.19 0.22 2.27
CA HIS A 187 9.25 -0.14 3.34
C HIS A 187 8.41 -1.37 2.98
N ARG A 188 8.10 -1.57 1.69
CA ARG A 188 7.40 -2.78 1.25
C ARG A 188 8.25 -4.02 1.34
N ASN A 189 9.50 -3.94 0.92
CA ASN A 189 10.47 -5.01 1.11
C ASN A 189 10.65 -5.32 2.59
N GLN A 190 10.79 -4.30 3.44
CA GLN A 190 10.88 -4.49 4.89
C GLN A 190 9.66 -5.20 5.50
N ALA A 191 8.45 -4.89 5.04
CA ALA A 191 7.23 -5.57 5.47
C ALA A 191 7.16 -7.03 4.99
N ILE A 192 7.77 -7.36 3.85
CA ILE A 192 7.90 -8.74 3.35
C ILE A 192 9.06 -9.47 4.02
N ASP A 193 10.18 -8.81 4.30
CA ASP A 193 11.37 -9.47 4.86
C ASP A 193 11.08 -10.00 6.26
N ALA A 194 10.26 -9.32 7.05
CA ALA A 194 9.88 -9.87 8.36
C ALA A 194 9.00 -11.12 8.27
N VAL A 195 8.44 -11.42 7.09
CA VAL A 195 7.81 -12.71 6.79
C VAL A 195 8.86 -13.81 6.68
N ARG A 196 10.02 -13.51 6.11
CA ARG A 196 11.18 -14.43 6.06
C ARG A 196 11.82 -14.62 7.43
N LEU A 197 11.57 -13.71 8.37
CA LEU A 197 12.07 -13.76 9.75
C LEU A 197 11.15 -14.55 10.70
N ALA A 198 10.06 -15.14 10.22
CA ALA A 198 9.27 -16.05 11.04
C ALA A 198 10.10 -17.31 11.33
N ASP A 199 10.36 -17.58 12.62
CA ASP A 199 11.04 -18.80 13.11
C ASP A 199 10.14 -20.06 13.03
N GLN A 200 9.01 -19.94 12.34
CA GLN A 200 8.06 -21.00 12.06
C GLN A 200 8.03 -21.28 10.57
N ASP A 201 7.90 -22.56 10.20
CA ASP A 201 7.82 -23.00 8.82
C ASP A 201 6.64 -22.30 8.12
N VAL A 202 6.92 -21.61 7.01
CA VAL A 202 5.90 -20.99 6.16
C VAL A 202 5.47 -21.99 5.10
N SER A 203 4.15 -22.24 4.99
CA SER A 203 3.62 -23.16 3.98
C SER A 203 4.01 -22.70 2.57
N GLU A 204 4.27 -23.66 1.68
CA GLU A 204 4.61 -23.37 0.28
C GLU A 204 3.50 -22.61 -0.47
N ASP A 205 2.24 -22.85 -0.09
CA ASP A 205 1.07 -22.23 -0.70
C ASP A 205 0.55 -21.01 0.07
N ALA A 206 1.26 -20.61 1.13
CA ALA A 206 0.89 -19.52 2.02
C ALA A 206 0.50 -18.24 1.27
N THR A 207 -0.42 -17.50 1.87
CA THR A 207 -0.94 -16.24 1.34
C THR A 207 -0.35 -15.07 2.09
N VAL A 208 0.33 -14.18 1.39
CA VAL A 208 0.61 -12.85 1.92
C VAL A 208 -0.57 -11.94 1.60
N VAL A 209 -1.14 -11.35 2.65
CA VAL A 209 -2.11 -10.27 2.59
C VAL A 209 -1.36 -8.99 2.89
N TYR A 210 -1.05 -8.24 1.84
CA TYR A 210 -0.32 -6.99 1.95
C TYR A 210 -1.30 -5.83 2.08
N LEU A 211 -1.12 -4.99 3.10
CA LEU A 211 -1.95 -3.82 3.38
C LEU A 211 -1.11 -2.54 3.35
N ASP A 212 -1.57 -1.56 2.58
CA ASP A 212 -1.16 -0.17 2.75
C ASP A 212 -1.87 0.46 3.97
N ASP A 213 -1.92 1.79 4.04
CA ASP A 213 -2.63 2.55 5.07
C ASP A 213 -4.11 2.78 4.67
N VAL A 214 -4.87 1.69 4.56
CA VAL A 214 -6.26 1.66 4.08
C VAL A 214 -7.26 1.24 5.14
N ASP A 215 -8.51 1.67 5.00
CA ASP A 215 -9.63 1.26 5.83
C ASP A 215 -10.33 0.08 5.15
N VAL A 216 -10.37 -1.04 5.87
CA VAL A 216 -10.83 -2.34 5.40
C VAL A 216 -11.63 -3.05 6.49
N CYS A 217 -12.45 -4.01 6.10
CA CYS A 217 -13.13 -4.93 7.01
C CYS A 217 -12.51 -6.32 6.96
N SER A 218 -12.67 -7.13 8.01
CA SER A 218 -12.16 -8.52 8.01
C SER A 218 -12.73 -9.34 6.84
N GLU A 219 -14.00 -9.15 6.48
CA GLU A 219 -14.62 -9.80 5.31
C GLU A 219 -13.92 -9.48 3.99
N ASP A 220 -13.31 -8.30 3.86
CA ASP A 220 -12.58 -7.91 2.64
C ASP A 220 -11.31 -8.75 2.50
N LEU A 221 -10.56 -8.89 3.60
CA LEU A 221 -9.32 -9.67 3.65
C LEU A 221 -9.62 -11.14 3.38
N LEU A 222 -10.66 -11.68 4.04
CA LEU A 222 -11.10 -13.06 3.86
C LEU A 222 -11.60 -13.33 2.44
N GLU A 223 -12.27 -12.38 1.80
CA GLU A 223 -12.72 -12.51 0.41
C GLU A 223 -11.54 -12.55 -0.57
N LEU A 224 -10.53 -11.71 -0.40
CA LEU A 224 -9.32 -11.77 -1.23
C LEU A 224 -8.60 -13.12 -1.07
N ILE A 225 -8.41 -13.59 0.17
CA ILE A 225 -7.81 -14.89 0.44
C ILE A 225 -8.62 -16.03 -0.20
N LEU A 226 -9.95 -16.02 -0.01
CA LEU A 226 -10.85 -17.04 -0.54
C LEU A 226 -10.80 -17.07 -2.08
N GLN A 227 -10.89 -15.91 -2.73
CA GLN A 227 -10.86 -15.82 -4.18
C GLN A 227 -9.50 -16.22 -4.74
N ARG A 228 -8.38 -15.85 -4.09
CA ARG A 228 -7.05 -16.32 -4.48
C ARG A 228 -7.03 -17.86 -4.53
N LYS A 229 -7.47 -18.51 -3.45
CA LYS A 229 -7.50 -19.99 -3.33
C LYS A 229 -8.44 -20.62 -4.35
N ASN A 230 -9.68 -20.14 -4.45
CA ASN A 230 -10.72 -20.72 -5.32
C ASN A 230 -10.39 -20.59 -6.82
N LEU A 231 -9.77 -19.49 -7.21
CA LEU A 231 -9.40 -19.23 -8.60
C LEU A 231 -8.07 -19.87 -8.99
N GLY A 232 -7.30 -20.35 -8.00
CA GLY A 232 -5.89 -20.72 -8.19
C GLY A 232 -5.08 -19.53 -8.73
N ALA A 233 -5.39 -18.33 -8.23
CA ALA A 233 -4.75 -17.09 -8.63
C ALA A 233 -3.40 -16.93 -7.93
N ASP A 234 -2.44 -16.33 -8.62
CA ASP A 234 -1.17 -15.93 -8.02
C ASP A 234 -1.36 -14.71 -7.12
N MET A 235 -2.28 -13.81 -7.49
CA MET A 235 -2.58 -12.57 -6.80
C MET A 235 -4.03 -12.12 -6.99
N THR A 236 -4.62 -11.57 -5.95
CA THR A 236 -5.93 -10.90 -5.98
C THR A 236 -5.85 -9.54 -5.31
N CYS A 237 -6.58 -8.54 -5.84
CA CYS A 237 -6.60 -7.18 -5.27
C CYS A 237 -8.01 -6.64 -5.10
N GLY A 238 -8.16 -5.74 -4.12
CA GLY A 238 -9.37 -4.93 -3.96
C GLY A 238 -9.46 -3.74 -4.91
N MET A 239 -10.56 -3.01 -4.80
CA MET A 239 -10.85 -1.77 -5.50
C MET A 239 -10.68 -0.58 -4.55
N ARG A 240 -9.67 0.27 -4.79
CA ARG A 240 -9.50 1.52 -4.04
C ARG A 240 -10.31 2.65 -4.66
N TRP A 241 -11.04 3.36 -3.82
CA TRP A 241 -11.81 4.52 -4.19
C TRP A 241 -11.27 5.79 -3.51
N SER A 242 -11.51 6.93 -4.14
CA SER A 242 -11.31 8.25 -3.54
C SER A 242 -12.58 9.07 -3.69
N ARG A 243 -12.96 9.80 -2.64
CA ARG A 243 -14.08 10.73 -2.68
C ARG A 243 -13.70 11.96 -3.50
N ARG A 244 -14.57 12.37 -4.41
CA ARG A 244 -14.45 13.62 -5.15
C ARG A 244 -15.16 14.72 -4.38
N GLU A 245 -14.41 15.65 -3.81
CA GLU A 245 -14.93 16.76 -2.99
C GLU A 245 -16.01 17.58 -3.70
N SER A 246 -15.88 17.77 -5.02
CA SER A 246 -16.81 18.60 -5.82
C SER A 246 -18.19 17.97 -6.07
N SER A 247 -18.36 16.66 -5.88
CA SER A 247 -19.63 15.99 -6.22
C SER A 247 -20.07 14.89 -5.26
N ASP A 248 -19.32 14.67 -4.18
CA ASP A 248 -19.55 13.57 -3.23
C ASP A 248 -19.62 12.17 -3.89
N THR A 249 -18.99 12.04 -5.06
CA THR A 249 -18.93 10.79 -5.80
C THR A 249 -17.61 10.07 -5.51
N TYR A 250 -17.65 8.74 -5.44
CA TYR A 250 -16.46 7.93 -5.30
C TYR A 250 -15.94 7.55 -6.69
N ILE A 251 -14.68 7.83 -6.99
CA ILE A 251 -14.04 7.42 -8.25
C ILE A 251 -12.93 6.42 -7.96
N PHE A 252 -12.68 5.51 -8.89
CA PHE A 252 -11.55 4.60 -8.74
C PHE A 252 -10.26 5.40 -8.65
N LYS A 253 -9.48 5.17 -7.58
CA LYS A 253 -8.19 5.83 -7.41
C LYS A 253 -7.15 5.06 -8.20
N SER A 254 -6.86 5.53 -9.41
CA SER A 254 -5.73 5.02 -10.19
C SER A 254 -4.43 5.58 -9.61
N ASP A 255 -3.71 4.75 -8.86
CA ASP A 255 -2.34 5.01 -8.38
C ASP A 255 -1.28 4.81 -9.47
N GLY A 256 -1.70 4.63 -10.72
CA GLY A 256 -0.83 4.28 -11.84
C GLY A 256 -0.50 2.77 -11.92
N THR A 257 -0.90 1.95 -10.95
CA THR A 257 -0.61 0.52 -10.90
C THR A 257 -1.49 -0.28 -11.85
N CYS A 258 -2.80 -0.01 -11.83
CA CYS A 258 -3.77 -0.96 -12.35
C CYS A 258 -3.85 -0.95 -13.88
N ARG A 259 -3.72 -2.14 -14.51
CA ARG A 259 -3.81 -2.33 -15.97
C ARG A 259 -4.64 -3.55 -16.32
N ASP A 260 -5.54 -3.41 -17.27
CA ASP A 260 -6.33 -4.54 -17.77
C ASP A 260 -5.49 -5.47 -18.67
N MET A 261 -6.11 -6.55 -19.16
CA MET A 261 -5.45 -7.49 -20.09
C MET A 261 -5.28 -6.94 -21.52
N GLN A 262 -5.71 -5.71 -21.79
CA GLN A 262 -5.39 -4.97 -23.01
C GLN A 262 -4.22 -4.00 -22.78
N GLY A 263 -3.62 -4.03 -21.58
CA GLY A 263 -2.55 -3.14 -21.16
C GLY A 263 -3.02 -1.72 -20.86
N ASP A 264 -4.32 -1.44 -20.85
CA ASP A 264 -4.85 -0.10 -20.61
C ASP A 264 -5.09 0.17 -19.13
N LYS A 265 -5.15 1.45 -18.76
CA LYS A 265 -5.56 1.87 -17.42
C LYS A 265 -7.02 1.52 -17.18
N PHE A 266 -7.37 1.28 -15.92
CA PHE A 266 -8.77 1.20 -15.54
C PHE A 266 -9.43 2.56 -15.79
N GLY A 267 -10.37 2.58 -16.72
CA GLY A 267 -11.24 3.71 -17.00
C GLY A 267 -11.03 4.48 -18.29
N HIS A 268 -12.15 5.01 -18.78
CA HIS A 268 -12.21 5.89 -19.94
C HIS A 268 -11.63 7.27 -19.64
N VAL A 269 -10.45 7.57 -20.17
CA VAL A 269 -10.13 8.97 -20.51
C VAL A 269 -9.35 9.02 -21.82
N LYS A 270 -9.86 9.78 -22.82
CA LYS A 270 -9.04 10.18 -23.96
C LYS A 270 -7.77 10.84 -23.41
N PRO A 271 -6.55 10.41 -23.78
CA PRO A 271 -5.33 10.81 -23.08
C PRO A 271 -5.09 12.34 -23.01
N GLU A 272 -5.69 13.10 -23.92
CA GLU A 272 -5.65 14.58 -23.99
C GLU A 272 -6.53 15.29 -22.96
N LYS A 273 -7.55 14.59 -22.44
CA LYS A 273 -8.52 15.11 -21.47
C LYS A 273 -8.32 14.52 -20.07
N TRP A 274 -7.21 13.80 -19.86
CA TRP A 274 -6.90 13.23 -18.57
C TRP A 274 -6.55 14.33 -17.57
N SER A 275 -7.48 14.60 -16.66
CA SER A 275 -7.23 15.22 -15.37
C SER A 275 -7.61 14.24 -14.27
N GLU A 276 -6.82 14.24 -13.19
CA GLU A 276 -7.17 13.51 -11.98
C GLU A 276 -8.54 14.03 -11.47
N GLY A 277 -9.53 13.13 -11.32
CA GLY A 277 -10.86 13.50 -10.81
C GLY A 277 -12.07 13.32 -11.75
N MET A 278 -11.91 12.89 -13.01
CA MET A 278 -13.08 12.63 -13.88
C MET A 278 -13.85 11.36 -13.48
N GLU A 279 -15.18 11.44 -13.52
CA GLU A 279 -16.05 10.29 -13.24
C GLU A 279 -16.05 9.34 -14.44
N VAL A 280 -15.52 8.14 -14.23
CA VAL A 280 -15.54 7.07 -15.23
C VAL A 280 -16.63 6.06 -14.86
N LYS A 281 -17.59 5.89 -15.77
CA LYS A 281 -18.67 4.90 -15.61
C LYS A 281 -18.30 3.53 -16.17
N GLU A 282 -17.43 3.48 -17.17
CA GLU A 282 -16.95 2.25 -17.81
C GLU A 282 -15.45 2.11 -17.57
N TYR A 283 -15.09 1.28 -16.59
CA TYR A 283 -13.71 1.03 -16.21
C TYR A 283 -12.97 0.12 -17.21
N PHE A 284 -13.70 -0.74 -17.91
CA PHE A 284 -13.15 -1.81 -18.75
C PHE A 284 -13.79 -1.81 -20.15
N TRP A 285 -13.96 -0.65 -20.75
CA TRP A 285 -14.71 -0.47 -22.01
C TRP A 285 -14.15 -1.26 -23.20
N LYS A 286 -12.84 -1.54 -23.23
CA LYS A 286 -12.20 -2.40 -24.26
C LYS A 286 -12.50 -3.88 -24.08
N SER A 287 -12.98 -4.27 -22.91
CA SER A 287 -13.39 -5.64 -22.58
C SER A 287 -14.81 -5.64 -22.02
N PRO A 288 -15.83 -5.76 -22.88
CA PRO A 288 -17.22 -5.90 -22.44
C PRO A 288 -17.42 -7.06 -21.45
N LYS A 289 -16.60 -8.12 -21.57
CA LYS A 289 -16.57 -9.25 -20.64
C LYS A 289 -16.15 -8.81 -19.24
N ASP A 290 -15.03 -8.09 -19.11
CA ASP A 290 -14.53 -7.66 -17.81
C ASP A 290 -15.40 -6.55 -17.22
N GLN A 291 -15.97 -5.68 -18.07
CA GLN A 291 -16.97 -4.69 -17.64
C GLN A 291 -18.24 -5.36 -17.08
N ALA A 292 -18.72 -6.43 -17.71
CA ALA A 292 -19.87 -7.20 -17.19
C ALA A 292 -19.53 -7.85 -15.84
N ARG A 293 -18.36 -8.49 -15.72
CA ARG A 293 -17.92 -9.10 -14.44
C ARG A 293 -17.74 -8.05 -13.34
N PHE A 294 -17.17 -6.89 -13.68
CA PHE A 294 -17.07 -5.76 -12.76
C PHE A 294 -18.43 -5.28 -12.25
N ASN A 295 -19.42 -5.17 -13.14
CA ASN A 295 -20.78 -4.78 -12.77
C ASN A 295 -21.45 -5.83 -11.87
N GLU A 296 -21.23 -7.11 -12.15
CA GLU A 296 -21.72 -8.26 -11.37
C GLU A 296 -20.93 -8.53 -10.08
N LYS A 297 -19.90 -7.72 -9.78
CA LYS A 297 -19.01 -7.90 -8.63
C LYS A 297 -18.24 -9.21 -8.63
N ARG A 298 -17.93 -9.72 -9.83
CA ARG A 298 -17.19 -10.98 -10.04
C ARG A 298 -15.72 -10.73 -10.35
N PRO A 299 -14.81 -11.61 -9.91
CA PRO A 299 -13.39 -11.48 -10.20
C PRO A 299 -13.07 -11.55 -11.68
N PHE A 300 -12.09 -10.80 -12.17
CA PHE A 300 -11.61 -10.90 -13.56
C PHE A 300 -10.09 -10.67 -13.64
N GLN A 301 -9.46 -11.23 -14.68
CA GLN A 301 -8.01 -11.17 -14.86
C GLN A 301 -7.56 -9.79 -15.31
N VAL A 302 -6.39 -9.37 -14.83
CA VAL A 302 -5.75 -8.10 -15.16
C VAL A 302 -4.25 -8.30 -15.34
N PHE A 303 -3.58 -7.38 -16.03
CA PHE A 303 -2.12 -7.38 -16.08
C PHE A 303 -1.53 -6.98 -14.73
N SER A 304 -2.11 -5.97 -14.07
CA SER A 304 -1.64 -5.52 -12.77
C SER A 304 -2.77 -4.90 -11.95
N CYS A 305 -2.72 -5.12 -10.63
CA CYS A 305 -3.57 -4.43 -9.66
C CYS A 305 -2.82 -4.28 -8.33
N TRP A 306 -3.32 -3.41 -7.46
CA TRP A 306 -2.87 -3.36 -6.07
C TRP A 306 -4.01 -2.89 -5.19
N GLY A 307 -4.61 -1.76 -5.55
CA GLY A 307 -5.84 -1.30 -4.93
C GLY A 307 -5.73 -1.11 -3.43
N GLY A 308 -4.52 -0.87 -2.88
CA GLY A 308 -4.22 -0.65 -1.46
C GLY A 308 -4.23 -1.90 -0.57
N VAL A 309 -4.81 -3.00 -1.04
CA VAL A 309 -4.74 -4.32 -0.40
C VAL A 309 -4.72 -5.43 -1.45
N ALA A 310 -3.76 -6.34 -1.31
CA ALA A 310 -3.60 -7.47 -2.21
C ALA A 310 -3.27 -8.75 -1.45
N ALA A 311 -3.82 -9.87 -1.90
CA ALA A 311 -3.48 -11.21 -1.41
C ALA A 311 -2.75 -11.98 -2.51
N PHE A 312 -1.51 -12.40 -2.27
CA PHE A 312 -0.68 -13.12 -3.25
C PHE A 312 0.10 -14.28 -2.64
N THR A 313 0.64 -15.15 -3.49
CA THR A 313 1.40 -16.32 -3.05
C THR A 313 2.73 -15.96 -2.38
N ALA A 314 3.02 -16.58 -1.24
CA ALA A 314 4.26 -16.38 -0.51
C ALA A 314 5.50 -16.85 -1.30
N SER A 315 5.31 -17.85 -2.16
CA SER A 315 6.36 -18.36 -3.05
C SER A 315 6.92 -17.32 -4.02
N THR A 316 6.25 -16.17 -4.21
CA THR A 316 6.81 -15.02 -4.94
C THR A 316 8.09 -14.47 -4.29
N PHE A 317 8.25 -14.56 -2.97
CA PHE A 317 9.49 -14.14 -2.31
C PHE A 317 10.26 -15.33 -1.74
N THR A 318 9.61 -16.34 -1.15
CA THR A 318 10.35 -17.47 -0.54
C THR A 318 11.09 -18.33 -1.57
N ARG A 319 10.62 -18.38 -2.83
CA ARG A 319 11.26 -19.15 -3.90
C ARG A 319 11.84 -18.31 -5.02
N LEU A 320 11.15 -17.25 -5.44
CA LEU A 320 11.61 -16.41 -6.55
C LEU A 320 12.48 -15.24 -6.11
N GLU A 321 12.62 -15.02 -4.80
CA GLU A 321 13.40 -13.90 -4.24
C GLU A 321 12.99 -12.52 -4.78
N GLN A 322 11.76 -12.39 -5.28
CA GLN A 322 11.27 -11.16 -5.87
C GLN A 322 11.14 -10.07 -4.80
N THR A 323 11.55 -8.85 -5.15
CA THR A 323 11.45 -7.66 -4.32
C THR A 323 10.67 -6.55 -5.05
N PHE A 324 10.14 -5.59 -4.30
CA PHE A 324 9.70 -4.34 -4.88
C PHE A 324 10.91 -3.51 -5.31
N ARG A 325 10.84 -2.94 -6.50
CA ARG A 325 11.91 -2.14 -7.11
C ARG A 325 11.36 -0.93 -7.84
N LEU A 326 12.24 0.04 -8.11
CA LEU A 326 11.91 1.11 -9.05
C LEU A 326 12.23 0.66 -10.49
N PRO A 327 11.65 1.34 -11.48
CA PRO A 327 11.97 1.09 -12.88
C PRO A 327 13.47 1.29 -13.19
N ILE A 328 14.03 0.42 -14.03
CA ILE A 328 15.40 0.50 -14.53
C ILE A 328 15.56 1.79 -15.35
N LYS A 329 16.44 2.66 -14.89
CA LYS A 329 16.67 3.97 -15.49
C LYS A 329 17.16 3.81 -16.93
N GLY A 330 16.44 4.43 -17.87
CA GLY A 330 16.80 4.43 -19.29
C GLY A 330 16.23 3.26 -20.10
N ALA A 331 15.75 2.20 -19.44
CA ALA A 331 15.06 1.09 -20.09
C ALA A 331 13.55 1.18 -19.85
N GLU A 332 13.14 1.17 -18.58
CA GLU A 332 11.75 1.20 -18.17
C GLU A 332 11.27 2.64 -17.93
N CYS A 333 10.05 2.97 -18.32
CA CYS A 333 9.50 4.29 -17.94
C CYS A 333 9.25 4.39 -16.44
N HIS A 334 8.97 5.60 -15.97
CA HIS A 334 8.51 5.82 -14.61
C HIS A 334 7.13 5.15 -14.36
N GLN A 335 7.12 4.25 -13.38
CA GLN A 335 6.00 3.39 -12.97
C GLN A 335 6.00 3.22 -11.44
N PRO A 336 4.84 2.99 -10.79
CA PRO A 336 4.81 2.58 -9.39
C PRO A 336 5.48 1.23 -9.16
N ASP A 337 6.09 1.06 -7.99
CA ASP A 337 6.76 -0.17 -7.54
C ASP A 337 5.82 -1.38 -7.53
N THR A 338 4.55 -1.18 -7.17
CA THR A 338 3.49 -2.20 -7.20
C THR A 338 3.16 -2.68 -8.62
N ARG A 339 3.36 -1.84 -9.65
CA ARG A 339 3.23 -2.26 -11.05
C ARG A 339 4.44 -3.07 -11.50
N MET A 340 5.63 -2.65 -11.09
CA MET A 340 6.86 -3.41 -11.32
C MET A 340 6.76 -4.79 -10.68
N PHE A 341 6.23 -4.87 -9.46
CA PHE A 341 5.97 -6.14 -8.78
C PHE A 341 5.06 -7.07 -9.59
N CYS A 342 3.94 -6.57 -10.13
CA CYS A 342 3.06 -7.38 -10.97
C CYS A 342 3.74 -7.83 -12.27
N LYS A 343 4.51 -6.92 -12.91
CA LYS A 343 5.28 -7.24 -14.12
C LYS A 343 6.31 -8.35 -13.85
N ASP A 344 7.03 -8.26 -12.75
CA ASP A 344 8.01 -9.27 -12.37
C ASP A 344 7.31 -10.61 -12.01
N MET A 345 6.09 -10.58 -11.47
CA MET A 345 5.30 -11.80 -11.34
C MET A 345 5.00 -12.43 -12.71
N TRP A 346 4.63 -11.64 -13.72
CA TRP A 346 4.43 -12.15 -15.09
C TRP A 346 5.70 -12.77 -15.68
N SER A 347 6.87 -12.16 -15.48
CA SER A 347 8.14 -12.72 -15.98
C SER A 347 8.52 -14.04 -15.33
N HIS A 348 8.04 -14.30 -14.12
CA HIS A 348 8.19 -15.58 -13.42
C HIS A 348 7.05 -16.57 -13.70
N GLY A 349 6.18 -16.31 -14.67
CA GLY A 349 5.04 -17.17 -15.01
C GLY A 349 3.88 -17.12 -14.00
N ARG A 350 3.84 -16.10 -13.14
CA ARG A 350 2.79 -15.86 -12.12
C ARG A 350 1.76 -14.82 -12.57
N GLY A 351 1.25 -15.00 -13.78
CA GLY A 351 0.33 -14.07 -14.45
C GLY A 351 -1.15 -14.17 -14.05
N LYS A 352 -1.51 -15.06 -13.12
CA LYS A 352 -2.92 -15.20 -12.69
C LYS A 352 -3.28 -14.14 -11.66
N ILE A 353 -3.32 -12.89 -12.12
CA ILE A 353 -3.62 -11.71 -11.30
C ILE A 353 -5.07 -11.32 -11.54
N ALA A 354 -5.88 -11.19 -10.48
CA ALA A 354 -7.29 -10.83 -10.58
C ALA A 354 -7.69 -9.66 -9.68
N VAL A 355 -8.61 -8.84 -10.16
CA VAL A 355 -9.34 -7.89 -9.31
C VAL A 355 -10.56 -8.60 -8.73
N VAL A 356 -10.89 -8.32 -7.47
CA VAL A 356 -12.10 -8.79 -6.78
C VAL A 356 -13.01 -7.58 -6.51
N PRO A 357 -13.99 -7.26 -7.40
CA PRO A 357 -14.70 -5.98 -7.36
C PRO A 357 -15.72 -5.83 -6.22
N SER A 358 -16.01 -6.92 -5.50
CA SER A 358 -16.78 -6.88 -4.26
C SER A 358 -16.01 -6.26 -3.10
N VAL A 359 -14.67 -6.30 -3.14
CA VAL A 359 -13.81 -5.72 -2.11
C VAL A 359 -13.54 -4.25 -2.43
N ASN A 360 -14.23 -3.36 -1.72
CA ASN A 360 -14.14 -1.91 -1.92
C ASN A 360 -13.49 -1.25 -0.71
N ILE A 361 -12.42 -0.47 -0.94
CA ILE A 361 -11.64 0.12 0.14
C ILE A 361 -11.37 1.61 -0.10
N ILE A 362 -11.04 2.32 0.98
CA ILE A 362 -10.65 3.73 0.96
C ILE A 362 -9.47 3.94 1.89
N ARG A 363 -8.72 5.02 1.71
CA ARG A 363 -7.75 5.48 2.71
C ARG A 363 -8.44 6.52 3.58
N ASN A 364 -8.32 6.45 4.90
CA ASN A 364 -8.98 7.36 5.85
C ASN A 364 -8.89 8.86 5.47
N ARG A 365 -7.73 9.29 4.96
CA ARG A 365 -7.51 10.68 4.52
C ARG A 365 -8.28 11.09 3.25
N ASP A 366 -8.81 10.14 2.48
CA ASP A 366 -9.51 10.36 1.21
C ASP A 366 -11.03 10.64 1.43
N GLY A 367 -11.50 10.70 2.68
CA GLY A 367 -12.87 11.08 3.04
C GLY A 367 -13.41 10.32 4.26
N ILE A 368 -14.49 10.85 4.87
CA ILE A 368 -15.26 10.16 5.92
C ILE A 368 -15.66 8.76 5.42
N LEU A 369 -15.71 7.79 6.34
CA LEU A 369 -15.93 6.32 6.26
C LEU A 369 -17.08 5.78 5.36
N ASN A 370 -17.60 6.57 4.42
CA ASN A 370 -18.78 6.34 3.61
C ASN A 370 -18.49 5.54 2.31
N VAL A 371 -17.24 5.11 2.03
CA VAL A 371 -17.01 4.23 0.85
C VAL A 371 -17.82 2.93 0.93
N LYS A 372 -17.96 2.35 2.13
CA LYS A 372 -18.74 1.13 2.35
C LYS A 372 -20.24 1.38 2.18
N GLU A 373 -20.72 2.56 2.60
CA GLU A 373 -22.11 2.98 2.38
C GLU A 373 -22.40 3.22 0.89
N SER A 374 -21.45 3.80 0.14
CA SER A 374 -21.63 4.11 -1.28
C SER A 374 -21.39 2.91 -2.22
N ARG A 375 -20.36 2.10 -1.96
CA ARG A 375 -19.93 0.98 -2.82
C ARG A 375 -20.43 -0.37 -2.34
N GLY A 376 -20.85 -0.47 -1.08
CA GLY A 376 -21.35 -1.69 -0.45
C GLY A 376 -20.28 -2.42 0.36
N TYR A 377 -20.75 -3.13 1.38
CA TYR A 377 -19.98 -4.13 2.10
C TYR A 377 -19.80 -5.39 1.24
N THR A 378 -18.72 -6.14 1.49
CA THR A 378 -18.40 -7.30 0.65
C THR A 378 -19.55 -8.30 0.74
N SER A 379 -19.92 -8.74 1.94
CA SER A 379 -21.03 -9.68 2.18
C SER A 379 -22.36 -9.30 1.54
N ASP A 380 -22.70 -8.01 1.45
CA ASP A 380 -23.92 -7.54 0.79
C ASP A 380 -23.85 -7.73 -0.73
N LEU A 381 -22.72 -7.37 -1.35
CA LEU A 381 -22.53 -7.39 -2.80
C LEU A 381 -22.50 -8.80 -3.39
N ILE A 382 -21.99 -9.75 -2.63
CA ILE A 382 -21.85 -11.16 -3.03
C ILE A 382 -22.93 -12.07 -2.44
N ARG A 383 -23.93 -11.50 -1.76
CA ARG A 383 -25.04 -12.28 -1.18
C ARG A 383 -25.76 -13.07 -2.26
N GLY A 384 -25.86 -14.39 -2.06
CA GLY A 384 -26.53 -15.30 -3.00
C GLY A 384 -25.77 -15.53 -4.31
N GLN A 385 -24.53 -15.04 -4.47
CA GLN A 385 -23.72 -15.36 -5.63
C GLN A 385 -23.21 -16.79 -5.58
N ASP A 386 -23.37 -17.53 -6.69
CA ASP A 386 -22.73 -18.82 -6.89
C ASP A 386 -21.24 -18.62 -7.23
N THR A 387 -20.35 -19.10 -6.36
CA THR A 387 -18.90 -19.02 -6.52
C THR A 387 -18.39 -19.85 -7.70
N LYS A 388 -19.17 -20.82 -8.20
CA LYS A 388 -18.80 -21.58 -9.41
C LYS A 388 -18.74 -20.69 -10.65
N LYS A 389 -19.48 -19.57 -10.66
CA LYS A 389 -19.47 -18.57 -11.74
C LYS A 389 -18.29 -17.59 -11.64
N ASP A 390 -17.51 -17.63 -10.56
CA ASP A 390 -16.34 -16.78 -10.37
C ASP A 390 -15.13 -17.25 -11.17
N ARG A 391 -15.14 -18.49 -11.68
CA ARG A 391 -14.05 -19.07 -12.49
C ARG A 391 -13.60 -18.12 -13.59
N ILE A 392 -12.28 -18.00 -13.71
CA ILE A 392 -11.61 -17.23 -14.76
C ILE A 392 -10.95 -18.23 -15.71
N GLU A 393 -11.22 -18.07 -16.99
CA GLU A 393 -10.43 -18.68 -18.05
C GLU A 393 -9.17 -17.82 -18.24
N TRP A 394 -8.06 -18.26 -17.66
CA TRP A 394 -6.82 -17.50 -17.59
C TRP A 394 -6.16 -17.39 -18.96
N VAL A 395 -5.94 -16.15 -19.40
CA VAL A 395 -5.03 -15.82 -20.49
C VAL A 395 -3.60 -15.99 -19.97
N ARG A 396 -2.81 -16.84 -20.64
CA ARG A 396 -1.46 -17.23 -20.18
C ARG A 396 -0.39 -16.20 -20.51
N GLU A 397 -0.57 -15.49 -21.62
CA GLU A 397 0.38 -14.49 -22.09
C GLU A 397 -0.06 -13.09 -21.63
N PRO A 398 0.88 -12.24 -21.18
CA PRO A 398 0.59 -10.84 -20.90
C PRO A 398 0.23 -10.08 -22.19
N PRO A 399 -0.40 -8.89 -22.09
CA PRO A 399 -0.58 -8.02 -23.25
C PRO A 399 0.77 -7.68 -23.89
N LYS A 400 0.81 -7.57 -25.22
CA LYS A 400 2.06 -7.22 -25.94
C LYS A 400 2.63 -5.89 -25.48
N GLU A 401 1.76 -4.91 -25.25
CA GLU A 401 2.14 -3.58 -24.79
C GLU A 401 1.26 -3.16 -23.61
N VAL A 402 1.82 -2.33 -22.74
CA VAL A 402 1.14 -1.78 -21.57
C VAL A 402 1.27 -0.26 -21.57
N PHE A 403 0.18 0.42 -21.25
CA PHE A 403 0.16 1.86 -21.06
C PHE A 403 1.09 2.22 -19.90
N CYS A 404 2.10 3.02 -20.15
CA CYS A 404 2.97 3.50 -19.08
C CYS A 404 2.47 4.82 -18.46
N SER A 405 2.92 5.94 -19.04
CA SER A 405 2.72 7.30 -18.56
C SER A 405 2.86 8.25 -19.75
N LYS A 406 2.35 9.49 -19.63
CA LYS A 406 2.44 10.52 -20.68
C LYS A 406 2.00 10.05 -22.08
N LYS A 407 0.95 9.22 -22.16
CA LYS A 407 0.40 8.63 -23.40
C LYS A 407 1.32 7.64 -24.13
N ARG A 408 2.37 7.16 -23.46
CA ARG A 408 3.31 6.18 -24.01
C ARG A 408 2.86 4.75 -23.70
N TRP A 409 2.89 3.91 -24.73
CA TRP A 409 2.82 2.46 -24.63
C TRP A 409 4.23 1.90 -24.79
N GLU A 410 4.49 0.77 -24.16
CA GLU A 410 5.76 0.05 -24.26
C GLU A 410 5.49 -1.46 -24.22
N ALA A 411 6.40 -2.26 -24.75
CA ALA A 411 6.32 -3.70 -24.59
C ALA A 411 6.28 -4.05 -23.09
N TRP A 412 5.46 -5.03 -22.71
CA TRP A 412 5.24 -5.36 -21.29
C TRP A 412 6.53 -5.80 -20.59
N ASP A 413 7.46 -6.37 -21.36
CA ASP A 413 8.72 -6.98 -20.95
C ASP A 413 9.95 -6.06 -21.11
N VAL A 414 9.78 -4.80 -21.48
CA VAL A 414 10.93 -3.86 -21.62
C VAL A 414 11.79 -3.88 -20.35
N GLY A 415 13.09 -4.15 -20.44
CA GLY A 415 13.97 -4.24 -19.27
C GLY A 415 13.98 -5.60 -18.56
N LEU A 416 13.40 -6.63 -19.19
CA LEU A 416 13.56 -8.04 -18.82
C LEU A 416 14.37 -8.78 -19.90
N PRO A 417 15.03 -9.90 -19.56
CA PRO A 417 15.24 -10.44 -18.21
C PRO A 417 16.08 -9.50 -17.32
N LEU A 418 15.95 -9.66 -16.00
CA LEU A 418 16.78 -8.93 -15.03
C LEU A 418 18.19 -9.54 -15.06
N ASP A 419 18.97 -9.18 -16.09
CA ASP A 419 20.24 -9.85 -16.42
C ASP A 419 21.41 -9.40 -15.52
N ASP A 420 21.23 -8.35 -14.71
CA ASP A 420 22.30 -7.79 -13.88
C ASP A 420 21.87 -7.60 -12.39
N PRO A 421 22.51 -8.30 -11.42
CA PRO A 421 22.36 -8.03 -9.99
C PRO A 421 22.66 -6.56 -9.61
N TRP A 422 23.49 -5.86 -10.38
CA TRP A 422 23.86 -4.46 -10.17
C TRP A 422 22.74 -3.46 -10.53
N ASP A 423 21.67 -3.89 -11.20
CA ASP A 423 20.46 -3.06 -11.43
C ASP A 423 19.75 -2.68 -10.11
N PHE A 424 19.99 -3.44 -9.03
CA PHE A 424 19.44 -3.18 -7.71
C PHE A 424 20.33 -2.27 -6.85
N GLU A 425 21.66 -2.42 -6.93
CA GLU A 425 22.61 -1.68 -6.07
C GLU A 425 22.81 -0.22 -6.50
N TRP A 426 22.84 0.07 -7.81
CA TRP A 426 22.97 1.45 -8.31
C TRP A 426 21.74 2.33 -8.04
N GLN A 427 20.59 1.73 -7.72
CA GLN A 427 19.43 2.49 -7.23
C GLN A 427 19.57 2.94 -5.77
N VAL A 428 20.40 2.27 -4.97
CA VAL A 428 20.67 2.64 -3.57
C VAL A 428 21.67 3.79 -3.48
N GLU A 429 22.65 3.87 -4.40
CA GLU A 429 23.73 4.86 -4.35
C GLU A 429 23.48 6.17 -5.13
N ILE A 430 22.68 6.20 -6.20
CA ILE A 430 22.48 7.42 -7.04
C ILE A 430 21.13 8.12 -6.80
N SER A 431 20.67 8.27 -5.56
CA SER A 431 19.45 9.06 -5.33
C SER A 431 19.34 9.72 -3.98
#